data_AF-A0A1W9SM83-F1
#
_entry.id   AF-A0A1W9SM83-F1
#
_cell.length_a   1.000
_cell.length_b   1.000
_cell.length_c   1.000
_cell.angle_alpha   90.00
_cell.angle_beta   90.00
_cell.angle_gamma   90.00
#
_symmetry.space_group_name_H-M   'P 1'
#
loop_
_entity.id
_entity.type
_entity.pdbx_description
1 polymer ?
#
loop_
_entity_poly.entity_id
_entity_poly.type
_entity_poly.pdbx_seq_one_letter_code
_entity_poly.pdbx_strand_id
1 'polypeptide(L)'
;MVKLFNFVKNFLIKKKMKILAIISRTLVGLVFLFSGYVKAVDPLGSSYKFNDYFTAFGMDFLTSLSFPMAIILASIEFLVGLFLIVGIITEISSLMALIFMVIFTPLTLYLAFENPVTDCGCFGDAIILTNWETFYKNIVISAFAVILFLLRKKAQISIKKYFEYIIAVFLVFLVLSFELYNYRHLPVHDFRPYKINNFLPDLMEVPEGVQGNEYANIYKMENTKTKEKKEINSKEYIDTEIWKDTTWVITETSDESILIIKGYEPPIHDFELSNELGDDMTHEILESDIVFLLVAYDLDETNRKAMKISWCR
;
A
#
# COMPACT_ATOMS: atom_id res chain seq x y z
N MET A 1 18.43 48.77 27.05
CA MET A 1 17.09 48.25 26.68
C MET A 1 17.09 47.46 25.37
N VAL A 2 17.57 48.01 24.24
CA VAL A 2 17.59 47.34 22.91
C VAL A 2 18.37 46.02 22.88
N LYS A 3 19.54 45.92 23.55
CA LYS A 3 20.32 44.67 23.64
C LYS A 3 19.58 43.55 24.39
N LEU A 4 18.85 43.88 25.45
CA LEU A 4 18.06 42.92 26.23
C LEU A 4 16.85 42.44 25.44
N PHE A 5 16.17 43.35 24.74
CA PHE A 5 15.05 43.01 23.85
C PHE A 5 15.49 42.08 22.71
N ASN A 6 16.63 42.38 22.06
CA ASN A 6 17.18 41.52 21.01
C ASN A 6 17.65 40.16 21.55
N PHE A 7 18.18 40.11 22.77
CA PHE A 7 18.55 38.85 23.42
C PHE A 7 17.32 37.97 23.70
N VAL A 8 16.27 38.53 24.30
CA VAL A 8 15.02 37.81 24.58
C VAL A 8 14.33 37.35 23.29
N LYS A 9 14.28 38.20 22.25
CA LYS A 9 13.75 37.85 20.92
C LYS A 9 14.54 36.69 20.30
N ASN A 10 15.87 36.75 20.31
CA ASN A 10 16.72 35.68 19.77
C ASN A 10 16.61 34.38 20.57
N PHE A 11 16.45 34.46 21.89
CA PHE A 11 16.21 33.29 22.74
C PHE A 11 14.87 32.63 22.43
N LEU A 12 13.78 33.41 22.31
CA LEU A 12 12.46 32.92 21.94
C LEU A 12 12.44 32.30 20.55
N ILE A 13 13.12 32.91 19.57
CA ILE A 13 13.27 32.34 18.22
C ILE A 13 14.01 31.01 18.28
N LYS A 14 15.16 30.93 18.97
CA LYS A 14 15.89 29.66 19.13
C LYS A 14 15.05 28.56 19.77
N LYS A 15 14.26 28.90 20.79
CA LYS A 15 13.33 27.97 21.45
C LYS A 15 12.22 27.49 20.49
N LYS A 16 11.57 28.41 19.76
CA LYS A 16 10.55 28.06 18.76
C LYS A 16 11.09 27.15 17.66
N MET A 17 12.27 27.45 17.13
CA MET A 17 12.92 26.62 16.10
C MET A 17 13.28 25.23 16.62
N LYS A 18 13.65 25.10 17.90
CA LYS A 18 13.91 23.78 18.51
C LYS A 18 12.63 22.97 18.66
N ILE A 19 11.54 23.60 19.11
CA ILE A 19 10.23 22.94 19.21
C ILE A 19 9.76 22.47 17.84
N LEU A 20 9.83 23.35 16.84
CA LEU A 20 9.45 23.00 15.46
C LEU A 20 10.28 21.82 14.93
N ALA A 21 11.60 21.83 15.15
CA ALA A 21 12.48 20.74 14.76
C ALA A 21 12.12 19.40 15.42
N ILE A 22 11.73 19.41 16.70
CA ILE A 22 11.30 18.21 17.41
C ILE A 22 9.95 17.71 16.88
N ILE A 23 8.99 18.61 16.64
CA ILE A 23 7.69 18.25 16.07
C ILE A 23 7.86 17.64 14.68
N SER A 24 8.61 18.29 13.80
CA SER A 24 8.91 17.77 12.46
C SER A 24 9.62 16.42 12.53
N ARG A 25 10.59 16.26 13.44
CA ARG A 25 11.30 14.99 13.67
C ARG A 25 10.34 13.89 14.09
N THR A 26 9.46 14.17 15.05
CA THR A 26 8.50 13.18 15.56
C THR A 26 7.47 12.80 14.51
N LEU A 27 6.89 13.76 13.79
CA LEU A 27 5.89 13.47 12.75
C LEU A 27 6.49 12.64 11.60
N VAL A 28 7.61 13.09 11.02
CA VAL A 28 8.29 12.35 9.95
C VAL A 28 8.76 10.99 10.45
N GLY A 29 9.33 10.95 11.66
CA GLY A 29 9.77 9.71 12.30
C GLY A 29 8.64 8.70 12.50
N LEU A 30 7.45 9.13 12.95
CA LEU A 30 6.31 8.25 13.16
C LEU A 30 5.80 7.65 11.85
N VAL A 31 5.71 8.47 10.79
CA VAL A 31 5.25 7.99 9.47
C VAL A 31 6.19 6.96 8.88
N PHE A 32 7.50 7.25 8.88
CA PHE A 32 8.52 6.31 8.39
C PHE A 32 8.60 5.06 9.27
N LEU A 33 8.48 5.22 10.60
CA LEU A 33 8.47 4.09 11.54
C LEU A 33 7.30 3.15 11.25
N PHE A 34 6.09 3.70 11.11
CA PHE A 34 4.89 2.92 10.84
C PHE A 34 4.95 2.27 9.45
N SER A 35 5.33 3.04 8.43
CA SER A 35 5.45 2.52 7.07
C SER A 35 6.48 1.40 6.95
N GLY A 36 7.68 1.61 7.48
CA GLY A 36 8.73 0.60 7.48
C GLY A 36 8.37 -0.63 8.32
N TYR A 37 7.71 -0.43 9.47
CA TYR A 37 7.24 -1.53 10.30
C TYR A 37 6.25 -2.44 9.56
N VAL A 38 5.23 -1.89 8.92
CA VAL A 38 4.23 -2.71 8.21
C VAL A 38 4.88 -3.48 7.05
N LYS A 39 5.77 -2.84 6.29
CA LYS A 39 6.54 -3.51 5.23
C LYS A 39 7.49 -4.60 5.77
N ALA A 40 8.06 -4.39 6.95
CA ALA A 40 8.93 -5.36 7.60
C ALA A 40 8.17 -6.55 8.22
N VAL A 41 6.87 -6.36 8.50
CA VAL A 41 5.95 -7.42 8.93
C VAL A 41 5.55 -8.32 7.75
N ASP A 42 5.39 -7.75 6.55
CA ASP A 42 5.14 -8.52 5.33
C ASP A 42 6.07 -8.10 4.16
N PRO A 43 7.31 -8.65 4.13
CA PRO A 43 8.25 -8.37 3.06
C PRO A 43 7.82 -8.95 1.71
N LEU A 44 6.99 -10.01 1.69
CA LEU A 44 6.47 -10.60 0.46
C LEU A 44 5.41 -9.70 -0.17
N GLY A 45 4.48 -9.16 0.62
CA GLY A 45 3.51 -8.15 0.17
C GLY A 45 4.21 -6.96 -0.51
N SER A 46 5.29 -6.46 0.10
CA SER A 46 6.12 -5.40 -0.50
C SER A 46 6.79 -5.81 -1.81
N SER A 47 7.22 -7.08 -1.93
CA SER A 47 7.79 -7.62 -3.17
C SER A 47 6.78 -7.69 -4.30
N TYR A 48 5.53 -8.04 -4.02
CA TYR A 48 4.46 -8.03 -5.03
C TYR A 48 4.19 -6.63 -5.54
N LYS A 49 4.14 -5.62 -4.65
CA LYS A 49 4.00 -4.22 -5.08
C LYS A 49 5.15 -3.78 -5.99
N PHE A 50 6.40 -4.18 -5.70
CA PHE A 50 7.51 -3.92 -6.62
C PHE A 50 7.31 -4.56 -8.00
N ASN A 51 6.80 -5.79 -8.06
CA ASN A 51 6.45 -6.44 -9.33
C ASN A 51 5.38 -5.66 -10.08
N ASP A 52 4.29 -5.25 -9.41
CA ASP A 52 3.22 -4.46 -10.01
C ASP A 52 3.76 -3.17 -10.65
N TYR A 53 4.65 -2.47 -9.92
CA TYR A 53 5.33 -1.30 -10.47
C TYR A 53 6.20 -1.63 -11.67
N PHE A 54 7.02 -2.68 -11.59
CA PHE A 54 7.90 -3.04 -12.71
C PHE A 54 7.11 -3.41 -13.95
N THR A 55 6.05 -4.19 -13.82
CA THR A 55 5.18 -4.54 -14.95
C THR A 55 4.44 -3.32 -15.50
N ALA A 56 3.86 -2.48 -14.62
CA ALA A 56 3.20 -1.24 -15.03
C ALA A 56 4.12 -0.27 -15.78
N PHE A 57 5.41 -0.25 -15.45
CA PHE A 57 6.41 0.59 -16.11
C PHE A 57 7.18 -0.12 -17.25
N GLY A 58 6.82 -1.36 -17.61
CA GLY A 58 7.48 -2.13 -18.67
C GLY A 58 8.93 -2.52 -18.33
N MET A 59 9.24 -2.70 -17.04
CA MET A 59 10.54 -3.04 -16.48
C MET A 59 10.59 -4.48 -15.93
N ASP A 60 9.95 -5.44 -16.60
CA ASP A 60 9.84 -6.83 -16.11
C ASP A 60 11.19 -7.51 -15.83
N PHE A 61 12.27 -7.05 -16.46
CA PHE A 61 13.64 -7.53 -16.18
C PHE A 61 14.11 -7.27 -14.74
N LEU A 62 13.47 -6.37 -13.99
CA LEU A 62 13.77 -6.06 -12.59
C LEU A 62 12.97 -6.92 -11.59
N THR A 63 12.00 -7.72 -12.04
CA THR A 63 11.13 -8.53 -11.16
C THR A 63 11.90 -9.50 -10.27
N SER A 64 13.02 -10.05 -10.75
CA SER A 64 13.91 -10.90 -9.94
C SER A 64 14.57 -10.15 -8.76
N LEU A 65 14.63 -8.82 -8.81
CA LEU A 65 15.18 -7.97 -7.75
C LEU A 65 14.11 -7.44 -6.78
N SER A 66 12.82 -7.68 -7.05
CA SER A 66 11.71 -7.17 -6.22
C SER A 66 11.83 -7.57 -4.76
N PHE A 67 12.16 -8.84 -4.48
CA PHE A 67 12.27 -9.32 -3.11
C PHE A 67 13.47 -8.71 -2.35
N PRO A 68 14.71 -8.71 -2.89
CA PRO A 68 15.81 -7.95 -2.29
C PRO A 68 15.50 -6.47 -2.08
N MET A 69 14.83 -5.82 -3.04
CA MET A 69 14.45 -4.41 -2.94
C MET A 69 13.40 -4.17 -1.86
N ALA A 70 12.43 -5.07 -1.71
CA ALA A 70 11.42 -5.04 -0.65
C ALA A 70 12.07 -5.03 0.74
N ILE A 71 12.98 -5.97 1.00
CA ILE A 71 13.72 -6.06 2.26
C ILE A 71 14.54 -4.78 2.50
N ILE A 72 15.33 -4.36 1.52
CA ILE A 72 16.21 -3.19 1.68
C ILE A 72 15.41 -1.92 1.93
N LEU A 73 14.33 -1.69 1.17
CA LEU A 73 13.50 -0.50 1.32
C LEU A 73 12.79 -0.49 2.67
N ALA A 74 12.17 -1.61 3.07
CA ALA A 74 11.50 -1.76 4.37
C ALA A 74 12.47 -1.49 5.53
N SER A 75 13.65 -2.12 5.49
CA SER A 75 14.70 -1.94 6.50
C SER A 75 15.16 -0.49 6.61
N ILE A 76 15.46 0.16 5.49
CA ILE A 76 15.93 1.56 5.49
C ILE A 76 14.84 2.48 6.03
N GLU A 77 13.59 2.32 5.59
CA GLU A 77 12.47 3.15 6.02
C GLU A 77 12.20 2.99 7.52
N PHE A 78 12.20 1.75 8.01
CA PHE A 78 11.98 1.43 9.42
C PHE A 78 13.11 2.02 10.29
N LEU A 79 14.36 1.87 9.87
CA LEU A 79 15.53 2.42 10.58
C LEU A 79 15.53 3.95 10.58
N VAL A 80 15.19 4.60 9.45
CA VAL A 80 15.05 6.06 9.39
C VAL A 80 13.99 6.52 10.40
N GLY A 81 12.84 5.84 10.46
CA GLY A 81 11.80 6.10 11.44
C GLY A 81 12.29 5.98 12.88
N LEU A 82 12.92 4.86 13.23
CA LEU A 82 13.48 4.60 14.56
C LEU A 82 14.52 5.65 14.95
N PHE A 83 15.48 5.95 14.08
CA PHE A 83 16.53 6.93 14.34
C PHE A 83 15.96 8.33 14.54
N LEU A 84 14.96 8.73 13.74
CA LEU A 84 14.28 10.00 13.93
C LEU A 84 13.51 10.05 15.24
N ILE A 85 12.77 9.01 15.62
CA ILE A 85 12.01 8.97 16.88
C ILE A 85 12.93 9.01 18.10
N VAL A 86 13.97 8.17 18.10
CA VAL A 86 14.96 8.14 19.17
C VAL A 86 15.80 9.44 19.17
N GLY A 87 16.00 10.07 18.02
CA GLY A 87 16.74 11.33 17.90
C GLY A 87 18.25 11.15 17.81
N ILE A 88 18.66 10.01 17.26
CA ILE A 88 20.03 9.64 16.92
C ILE A 88 20.22 9.70 15.41
N ILE A 89 21.45 9.92 14.96
CA ILE A 89 21.88 9.99 13.55
C ILE A 89 20.96 10.90 12.73
N THR A 90 20.40 11.94 13.35
CA THR A 90 19.35 12.77 12.75
C THR A 90 19.83 13.50 11.50
N GLU A 91 21.13 13.76 11.37
CA GLU A 91 21.69 14.37 10.17
C GLU A 91 21.53 13.46 8.94
N ILE A 92 21.83 12.17 9.06
CA ILE A 92 21.70 11.20 7.96
C ILE A 92 20.23 10.82 7.78
N SER A 93 19.51 10.54 8.87
CA SER A 93 18.12 10.11 8.78
C SER A 93 17.20 11.19 8.20
N SER A 94 17.45 12.48 8.51
CA SER A 94 16.68 13.57 7.89
C SER A 94 16.98 13.75 6.40
N LEU A 95 18.23 13.51 5.97
CA LEU A 95 18.59 13.51 4.55
C LEU A 95 17.94 12.33 3.83
N MET A 96 18.01 11.13 4.40
CA MET A 96 17.38 9.93 3.84
C MET A 96 15.86 10.09 3.72
N ALA A 97 15.19 10.57 4.78
CA ALA A 97 13.77 10.87 4.74
C ALA A 97 13.44 11.88 3.63
N LEU A 98 14.24 12.93 3.46
CA LEU A 98 14.05 13.90 2.39
C LEU A 98 14.23 13.28 1.00
N ILE A 99 15.24 12.43 0.80
CA ILE A 99 15.46 11.70 -0.46
C ILE A 99 14.25 10.82 -0.79
N PHE A 100 13.76 10.06 0.19
CA PHE A 100 12.54 9.25 0.04
C PHE A 100 11.37 10.12 -0.40
N MET A 101 11.13 11.25 0.28
CA MET A 101 10.04 12.15 -0.08
C MET A 101 10.21 12.77 -1.48
N VAL A 102 11.44 13.10 -1.89
CA VAL A 102 11.74 13.65 -3.23
C VAL A 102 11.48 12.62 -4.33
N ILE A 103 11.66 11.32 -4.06
CA ILE A 103 11.38 10.24 -5.01
C ILE A 103 9.88 9.86 -5.00
N PHE A 104 9.32 9.62 -3.81
CA PHE A 104 7.95 9.15 -3.67
C PHE A 104 6.91 10.22 -4.01
N THR A 105 7.16 11.52 -3.74
CA THR A 105 6.14 12.54 -4.02
C THR A 105 5.82 12.67 -5.52
N PRO A 106 6.81 12.80 -6.42
CA PRO A 106 6.56 12.78 -7.86
C PRO A 106 5.98 11.45 -8.35
N LEU A 107 6.46 10.31 -7.83
CA LEU A 107 5.90 9.01 -8.16
C LEU A 107 4.40 8.96 -7.81
N THR A 108 4.02 9.37 -6.60
CA THR A 108 2.61 9.39 -6.19
C THR A 108 1.76 10.38 -6.97
N LEU A 109 2.35 11.46 -7.49
CA LEU A 109 1.65 12.36 -8.41
C LEU A 109 1.35 11.67 -9.73
N TYR A 110 2.32 10.95 -10.29
CA TYR A 110 2.13 10.16 -11.50
C TYR A 110 1.04 9.11 -11.31
N LEU A 111 1.06 8.38 -10.19
CA LEU A 111 0.02 7.40 -9.85
C LEU A 111 -1.37 8.02 -9.72
N ALA A 112 -1.47 9.24 -9.16
CA ALA A 112 -2.74 9.93 -9.00
C ALA A 112 -3.40 10.30 -10.35
N PHE A 113 -2.61 10.51 -11.40
CA PHE A 113 -3.12 10.82 -12.73
C PHE A 113 -3.36 9.56 -13.57
N GLU A 114 -2.36 8.70 -13.70
CA GLU A 114 -2.41 7.57 -14.64
C GLU A 114 -3.05 6.30 -14.03
N ASN A 115 -3.13 6.21 -12.70
CA ASN A 115 -3.61 5.03 -11.94
C ASN A 115 -3.11 3.67 -12.50
N PRO A 116 -1.80 3.51 -12.77
CA PRO A 116 -1.27 2.30 -13.39
C PRO A 116 -1.19 1.13 -12.38
N VAL A 117 -1.30 1.43 -11.08
CA VAL A 117 -1.42 0.47 -9.98
C VAL A 117 -2.54 0.93 -9.04
N THR A 118 -3.17 -0.03 -8.36
CA THR A 118 -4.35 0.19 -7.51
C THR A 118 -4.07 1.07 -6.29
N ASP A 119 -2.89 0.90 -5.68
CA ASP A 119 -2.44 1.71 -4.55
C ASP A 119 -0.91 1.81 -4.49
N CYS A 120 -0.40 2.78 -3.73
CA CYS A 120 1.03 3.06 -3.67
C CYS A 120 1.84 2.01 -2.87
N GLY A 121 1.20 1.20 -2.01
CA GLY A 121 1.86 0.25 -1.11
C GLY A 121 2.63 0.88 0.06
N CYS A 122 2.51 2.19 0.29
CA CYS A 122 3.26 2.88 1.34
C CYS A 122 3.03 2.30 2.74
N PHE A 123 1.80 1.91 3.09
CA PHE A 123 1.50 1.37 4.42
C PHE A 123 1.14 -0.12 4.39
N GLY A 124 1.52 -0.83 3.31
CA GLY A 124 1.12 -2.21 3.06
C GLY A 124 -0.40 -2.42 3.23
N ASP A 125 -0.79 -3.60 3.68
CA ASP A 125 -2.19 -3.96 3.89
C ASP A 125 -2.80 -3.36 5.17
N ALA A 126 -2.00 -2.66 5.99
CA ALA A 126 -2.52 -2.04 7.21
C ALA A 126 -3.41 -0.84 6.92
N ILE A 127 -3.06 -0.03 5.90
CA ILE A 127 -3.84 1.14 5.48
C ILE A 127 -3.73 1.31 3.97
N ILE A 128 -4.79 0.94 3.25
CA ILE A 128 -4.91 1.17 1.82
C ILE A 128 -5.45 2.59 1.60
N LEU A 129 -4.65 3.43 0.94
CA LEU A 129 -5.00 4.81 0.61
C LEU A 129 -5.15 4.92 -0.91
N THR A 130 -6.09 5.75 -1.35
CA THR A 130 -6.16 6.11 -2.78
C THR A 130 -4.90 6.84 -3.23
N ASN A 131 -4.63 6.83 -4.54
CA ASN A 131 -3.46 7.50 -5.10
C ASN A 131 -3.44 9.01 -4.79
N TRP A 132 -4.61 9.67 -4.81
CA TRP A 132 -4.76 11.07 -4.43
C TRP A 132 -4.51 11.33 -2.94
N GLU A 133 -5.06 10.52 -2.05
CA GLU A 133 -4.82 10.64 -0.60
C GLU A 133 -3.34 10.45 -0.26
N THR A 134 -2.70 9.48 -0.92
CA THR A 134 -1.26 9.22 -0.75
C THR A 134 -0.44 10.43 -1.20
N PHE A 135 -0.77 11.04 -2.35
CA PHE A 135 -0.09 12.23 -2.84
C PHE A 135 -0.22 13.41 -1.87
N TYR A 136 -1.43 13.72 -1.38
CA TYR A 136 -1.63 14.82 -0.43
C TYR A 136 -0.90 14.59 0.90
N LYS A 137 -0.96 13.37 1.43
CA LYS A 137 -0.16 12.96 2.60
C LYS A 137 1.33 13.22 2.33
N ASN A 138 1.84 12.82 1.17
CA ASN A 138 3.25 13.00 0.81
C ASN A 138 3.65 14.47 0.69
N ILE A 139 2.79 15.36 0.22
CA ILE A 139 3.05 16.82 0.25
C ILE A 139 3.24 17.31 1.70
N VAL A 140 2.33 16.94 2.59
CA VAL A 140 2.38 17.37 4.00
C VAL A 140 3.64 16.85 4.68
N ILE A 141 3.95 15.56 4.50
CA ILE A 141 5.16 14.95 5.06
C ILE A 141 6.43 15.53 4.44
N SER A 142 6.43 15.85 3.15
CA SER A 142 7.55 16.52 2.47
C SER A 142 7.85 17.89 3.09
N ALA A 143 6.82 18.68 3.42
CA ALA A 143 7.00 19.97 4.08
C ALA A 143 7.68 19.80 5.45
N PHE A 144 7.24 18.83 6.26
CA PHE A 144 7.88 18.54 7.54
C PHE A 144 9.29 17.97 7.38
N ALA A 145 9.56 17.15 6.36
CA ALA A 145 10.88 16.60 6.05
C ALA A 145 11.87 17.70 5.65
N VAL A 146 11.45 18.68 4.85
CA VAL A 146 12.27 19.87 4.51
C VAL A 146 12.60 20.68 5.76
N ILE A 147 11.61 20.98 6.60
CA ILE A 147 11.83 21.72 7.86
C ILE A 147 12.79 20.95 8.78
N LEU A 148 12.59 19.63 8.92
CA LEU A 148 13.46 18.76 9.69
C LEU A 148 14.89 18.79 9.16
N PHE A 149 15.08 18.66 7.85
CA PHE A 149 16.40 18.69 7.23
C PHE A 149 17.12 20.03 7.49
N LEU A 150 16.44 21.16 7.35
CA LEU A 150 17.01 22.49 7.63
C LEU A 150 17.37 22.66 9.12
N LEU A 151 16.60 22.04 10.03
CA LEU A 151 16.76 22.16 11.47
C LEU A 151 17.41 20.93 12.14
N ARG A 152 17.95 19.99 11.36
CA ARG A 152 18.40 18.66 11.82
C ARG A 152 19.36 18.70 13.00
N LYS A 153 20.29 19.67 13.03
CA LYS A 153 21.26 19.86 14.13
C LYS A 153 20.61 20.25 15.46
N LYS A 154 19.41 20.84 15.43
CA LYS A 154 18.64 21.22 16.63
C LYS A 154 17.71 20.10 17.11
N ALA A 155 17.47 19.09 16.26
CA ALA A 155 16.58 17.97 16.53
C ALA A 155 17.29 16.78 17.20
N GLN A 156 18.63 16.74 17.17
CA GLN A 156 19.43 15.68 17.76
C GLN A 156 19.43 15.70 19.30
N ILE A 157 19.42 14.52 19.92
CA ILE A 157 19.63 14.37 21.35
C ILE A 157 21.12 14.52 21.68
N SER A 158 21.43 15.13 22.82
CA SER A 158 22.80 15.27 23.30
C SER A 158 23.32 13.97 23.92
N ILE A 159 23.80 13.05 23.09
CA ILE A 159 24.56 11.86 23.50
C ILE A 159 25.95 11.83 22.85
N LYS A 160 26.87 11.05 23.39
CA LYS A 160 28.20 10.87 22.77
C LYS A 160 28.07 10.01 21.51
N LYS A 161 28.76 10.38 20.42
CA LYS A 161 28.72 9.68 19.12
C LYS A 161 28.97 8.17 19.21
N TYR A 162 29.85 7.72 20.11
CA TYR A 162 30.10 6.27 20.26
C TYR A 162 28.85 5.49 20.73
N PHE A 163 28.09 6.02 21.69
CA PHE A 163 26.83 5.39 22.12
C PHE A 163 25.77 5.45 21.02
N GLU A 164 25.75 6.54 20.25
CA GLU A 164 24.87 6.69 19.08
C GLU A 164 25.07 5.55 18.07
N TYR A 165 26.32 5.24 17.73
CA TYR A 165 26.65 4.14 16.81
C TYR A 165 26.33 2.77 17.39
N ILE A 166 26.56 2.53 18.69
CA ILE A 166 26.17 1.26 19.33
C ILE A 166 24.66 1.02 19.22
N ILE A 167 23.87 2.05 19.58
CA ILE A 167 22.40 1.96 19.51
C ILE A 167 21.97 1.72 18.06
N ALA A 168 22.59 2.42 17.09
CA ALA A 168 22.27 2.25 15.69
C ALA A 168 22.57 0.84 15.16
N VAL A 169 23.75 0.28 15.45
CA VAL A 169 24.11 -1.09 15.06
C VAL A 169 23.15 -2.10 15.69
N PHE A 170 22.79 -1.91 16.97
CA PHE A 170 21.81 -2.75 17.64
C PHE A 170 20.43 -2.70 16.98
N LEU A 171 19.94 -1.50 16.64
CA LEU A 171 18.65 -1.33 15.94
C LEU A 171 18.66 -1.94 14.53
N VAL A 172 19.77 -1.80 13.78
CA VAL A 172 19.95 -2.46 12.47
C VAL A 172 19.82 -3.97 12.61
N PHE A 173 20.52 -4.56 13.59
CA PHE A 173 20.44 -6.00 13.85
C PHE A 173 19.01 -6.44 14.21
N LEU A 174 18.30 -5.66 15.04
CA LEU A 174 16.92 -5.94 15.41
C LEU A 174 15.96 -5.89 14.21
N VAL A 175 16.04 -4.86 13.37
CA VAL A 175 15.16 -4.71 12.19
C VAL A 175 15.38 -5.86 11.21
N LEU A 176 16.62 -6.19 10.88
CA LEU A 176 16.92 -7.30 9.96
C LEU A 176 16.49 -8.66 10.53
N SER A 177 16.68 -8.87 11.85
CA SER A 177 16.23 -10.10 12.51
C SER A 177 14.70 -10.20 12.53
N PHE A 178 14.00 -9.08 12.71
CA PHE A 178 12.55 -8.99 12.69
C PHE A 178 11.99 -9.32 11.31
N GLU A 179 12.53 -8.72 10.24
CA GLU A 179 12.14 -9.03 8.85
C GLU A 179 12.39 -10.49 8.51
N LEU A 180 13.57 -11.02 8.85
CA LEU A 180 13.88 -12.44 8.60
C LEU A 180 12.96 -13.38 9.38
N TYR A 181 12.54 -13.00 10.59
CA TYR A 181 11.58 -13.77 11.37
C TYR A 181 10.22 -13.81 10.67
N ASN A 182 9.68 -12.65 10.27
CA ASN A 182 8.39 -12.55 9.56
C ASN A 182 8.42 -13.18 8.17
N TYR A 183 9.58 -13.26 7.51
CA TYR A 183 9.71 -14.00 6.26
C TYR A 183 9.64 -15.53 6.47
N ARG A 184 10.20 -16.03 7.59
CA ARG A 184 10.31 -17.47 7.86
C ARG A 184 9.13 -18.06 8.63
N HIS A 185 8.35 -17.23 9.29
CA HIS A 185 7.19 -17.61 10.09
C HIS A 185 5.99 -16.78 9.65
N LEU A 186 4.81 -17.08 10.20
CA LEU A 186 3.68 -16.19 9.99
C LEU A 186 4.00 -14.78 10.52
N PRO A 187 3.54 -13.72 9.83
CA PRO A 187 3.72 -12.35 10.28
C PRO A 187 3.29 -12.17 11.74
N VAL A 188 4.09 -11.45 12.53
CA VAL A 188 3.74 -11.17 13.94
C VAL A 188 2.39 -10.44 14.04
N HIS A 189 2.07 -9.59 13.05
CA HIS A 189 0.75 -9.01 12.88
C HIS A 189 0.29 -9.24 11.44
N ASP A 190 -0.80 -9.99 11.27
CA ASP A 190 -1.38 -10.19 9.95
C ASP A 190 -2.47 -9.14 9.71
N PHE A 191 -2.22 -8.24 8.75
CA PHE A 191 -3.17 -7.19 8.35
C PHE A 191 -4.14 -7.66 7.26
N ARG A 192 -3.91 -8.85 6.68
CA ARG A 192 -4.69 -9.37 5.56
C ARG A 192 -6.06 -9.88 6.02
N PRO A 193 -7.05 -9.95 5.12
CA PRO A 193 -8.35 -10.52 5.41
C PRO A 193 -8.31 -12.05 5.64
N TYR A 194 -7.23 -12.73 5.25
CA TYR A 194 -7.03 -14.18 5.40
C TYR A 194 -6.39 -14.60 6.74
N LYS A 195 -6.33 -13.70 7.74
CA LYS A 195 -5.71 -13.99 9.03
C LYS A 195 -6.49 -15.02 9.85
N ILE A 196 -5.80 -15.63 10.81
CA ILE A 196 -6.39 -16.62 11.72
C ILE A 196 -7.60 -16.02 12.46
N ASN A 197 -8.66 -16.83 12.59
CA ASN A 197 -9.97 -16.51 13.20
C ASN A 197 -10.92 -15.65 12.35
N ASN A 198 -10.57 -15.33 11.10
CA ASN A 198 -11.53 -14.75 10.17
C ASN A 198 -12.39 -15.86 9.52
N PHE A 199 -13.69 -15.60 9.36
CA PHE A 199 -14.58 -16.44 8.57
C PHE A 199 -14.69 -15.84 7.16
N LEU A 200 -14.22 -16.57 6.15
CA LEU A 200 -14.09 -16.04 4.79
C LEU A 200 -15.42 -15.62 4.17
N PRO A 201 -16.52 -16.41 4.25
CA PRO A 201 -17.79 -16.03 3.64
C PRO A 201 -18.30 -14.65 4.07
N ASP A 202 -18.26 -14.34 5.37
CA ASP A 202 -18.66 -13.04 5.90
C ASP A 202 -17.82 -11.87 5.34
N LEU A 203 -16.59 -12.14 4.91
CA LEU A 203 -15.67 -11.15 4.36
C LEU A 203 -15.76 -11.02 2.83
N MET A 204 -16.54 -11.89 2.19
CA MET A 204 -16.84 -11.86 0.76
C MET A 204 -18.15 -11.13 0.45
N GLU A 205 -19.01 -10.97 1.45
CA GLU A 205 -20.33 -10.36 1.27
C GLU A 205 -20.33 -8.85 1.53
N VAL A 206 -21.19 -8.14 0.79
CA VAL A 206 -21.50 -6.74 1.07
C VAL A 206 -22.53 -6.70 2.22
N PRO A 207 -22.24 -5.98 3.34
CA PRO A 207 -23.16 -5.90 4.46
C PRO A 207 -24.54 -5.35 4.08
N GLU A 208 -25.60 -5.85 4.73
CA GLU A 208 -26.96 -5.39 4.49
C GLU A 208 -27.09 -3.86 4.65
N GLY A 209 -27.73 -3.22 3.67
CA GLY A 209 -27.98 -1.78 3.68
C GLY A 209 -26.84 -0.91 3.14
N VAL A 210 -25.73 -1.50 2.69
CA VAL A 210 -24.65 -0.80 1.99
C VAL A 210 -24.68 -1.17 0.51
N GLN A 211 -24.57 -0.18 -0.37
CA GLN A 211 -24.49 -0.41 -1.81
C GLN A 211 -23.07 -0.85 -2.18
N GLY A 212 -22.95 -2.00 -2.84
CA GLY A 212 -21.69 -2.50 -3.37
C GLY A 212 -21.20 -1.71 -4.58
N ASN A 213 -20.01 -2.04 -5.08
CA ASN A 213 -19.52 -1.55 -6.37
C ASN A 213 -20.50 -1.89 -7.50
N GLU A 214 -20.91 -0.90 -8.29
CA GLU A 214 -21.72 -1.13 -9.49
C GLU A 214 -20.86 -1.00 -10.75
N TYR A 215 -20.76 -2.11 -11.47
CA TYR A 215 -20.12 -2.18 -12.76
C TYR A 215 -21.15 -2.12 -13.87
N ALA A 216 -20.75 -1.58 -15.02
CA ALA A 216 -21.56 -1.58 -16.22
C ALA A 216 -20.71 -1.82 -17.45
N ASN A 217 -21.25 -2.57 -18.39
CA ASN A 217 -20.64 -2.73 -19.70
C ASN A 217 -20.93 -1.50 -20.56
N ILE A 218 -20.01 -1.15 -21.45
CA ILE A 218 -20.21 -0.12 -22.46
C ILE A 218 -20.76 -0.80 -23.71
N TYR A 219 -21.91 -0.33 -24.18
CA TYR A 219 -22.47 -0.69 -25.47
C TYR A 219 -22.10 0.38 -26.49
N LYS A 220 -21.41 -0.02 -27.57
CA LYS A 220 -21.28 0.80 -28.76
C LYS A 220 -22.46 0.51 -29.67
N MET A 221 -23.25 1.54 -29.93
CA MET A 221 -24.45 1.47 -30.74
C MET A 221 -24.27 2.24 -32.04
N GLU A 222 -24.84 1.72 -33.13
CA GLU A 222 -24.92 2.39 -34.42
C GLU A 222 -26.40 2.64 -34.78
N ASN A 223 -26.71 3.86 -35.20
CA ASN A 223 -28.03 4.19 -35.71
C ASN A 223 -28.18 3.69 -37.15
N THR A 224 -29.16 2.83 -37.37
CA THR A 224 -29.46 2.20 -38.68
C THR A 224 -29.87 3.19 -39.78
N LYS A 225 -30.35 4.39 -39.43
CA LYS A 225 -30.79 5.42 -40.39
C LYS A 225 -29.73 6.49 -40.66
N THR A 226 -29.00 6.92 -39.63
CA THR A 226 -28.03 8.03 -39.75
C THR A 226 -26.58 7.55 -39.80
N LYS A 227 -26.31 6.27 -39.53
CA LYS A 227 -24.96 5.69 -39.32
C LYS A 227 -24.16 6.39 -38.22
N GLU A 228 -24.85 7.07 -37.32
CA GLU A 228 -24.24 7.72 -36.17
C GLU A 228 -23.84 6.67 -35.13
N LYS A 229 -22.62 6.81 -34.57
CA LYS A 229 -22.09 5.92 -33.54
C LYS A 229 -22.20 6.58 -32.18
N LYS A 230 -22.71 5.86 -31.19
CA LYS A 230 -22.88 6.33 -29.81
C LYS A 230 -22.37 5.26 -28.85
N GLU A 231 -21.65 5.67 -27.82
CA GLU A 231 -21.29 4.79 -26.70
C GLU A 231 -22.21 5.11 -25.52
N ILE A 232 -22.77 4.07 -24.91
CA ILE A 232 -23.67 4.19 -23.76
C ILE A 232 -23.36 3.07 -22.77
N ASN A 233 -23.39 3.35 -21.47
CA ASN A 233 -23.22 2.30 -20.47
C ASN A 233 -24.54 1.53 -20.25
N SER A 234 -24.46 0.28 -19.79
CA SER A 234 -25.62 -0.61 -19.61
C SER A 234 -26.69 -0.06 -18.68
N LYS A 235 -26.33 0.74 -17.67
CA LYS A 235 -27.28 1.42 -16.78
C LYS A 235 -28.06 2.51 -17.50
N GLU A 236 -27.35 3.39 -18.21
CA GLU A 236 -27.95 4.44 -19.03
C GLU A 236 -28.79 3.84 -20.17
N TYR A 237 -28.39 2.70 -20.75
CA TYR A 237 -29.17 1.98 -21.76
C TYR A 237 -30.53 1.49 -21.25
N ILE A 238 -30.58 1.05 -19.98
CA ILE A 238 -31.82 0.65 -19.30
C ILE A 238 -32.63 1.89 -18.90
N ASP A 239 -31.98 2.87 -18.26
CA ASP A 239 -32.62 4.09 -17.74
C ASP A 239 -33.23 4.97 -18.85
N THR A 240 -32.57 5.04 -20.01
CA THR A 240 -33.08 5.78 -21.18
C THR A 240 -34.02 4.96 -22.06
N GLU A 241 -34.25 3.70 -21.71
CA GLU A 241 -35.08 2.74 -22.46
C GLU A 241 -34.74 2.64 -23.96
N ILE A 242 -33.48 2.91 -24.35
CA ILE A 242 -33.03 2.91 -25.75
C ILE A 242 -33.23 1.55 -26.42
N TRP A 243 -33.28 0.46 -25.65
CA TRP A 243 -33.63 -0.88 -26.13
C TRP A 243 -35.02 -0.97 -26.80
N LYS A 244 -35.93 -0.02 -26.50
CA LYS A 244 -37.25 0.07 -27.16
C LYS A 244 -37.17 0.74 -28.55
N ASP A 245 -36.08 1.46 -28.84
CA ASP A 245 -35.88 2.13 -30.11
C ASP A 245 -35.17 1.21 -31.11
N THR A 246 -35.92 0.72 -32.10
CA THR A 246 -35.39 -0.14 -33.18
C THR A 246 -34.37 0.55 -34.10
N THR A 247 -34.17 1.87 -33.98
CA THR A 247 -33.20 2.58 -34.81
C THR A 247 -31.76 2.42 -34.34
N TRP A 248 -31.53 2.05 -33.08
CA TRP A 248 -30.19 1.87 -32.50
C TRP A 248 -29.89 0.38 -32.32
N VAL A 249 -28.77 -0.09 -32.88
CA VAL A 249 -28.33 -1.49 -32.78
C VAL A 249 -27.00 -1.53 -32.06
N ILE A 250 -26.85 -2.44 -31.10
CA ILE A 250 -25.58 -2.70 -30.42
C ILE A 250 -24.65 -3.41 -31.40
N THR A 251 -23.54 -2.77 -31.73
CA THR A 251 -22.53 -3.31 -32.65
C THR A 251 -21.41 -4.02 -31.89
N GLU A 252 -21.04 -3.47 -30.73
CA GLU A 252 -20.00 -4.01 -29.84
C GLU A 252 -20.42 -3.83 -28.38
N THR A 253 -20.10 -4.81 -27.55
CA THR A 253 -20.16 -4.68 -26.08
C THR A 253 -18.71 -4.73 -25.58
N SER A 254 -18.36 -3.89 -24.61
CA SER A 254 -17.03 -3.96 -23.99
C SER A 254 -16.86 -5.30 -23.28
N ASP A 255 -15.72 -5.95 -23.49
CA ASP A 255 -15.34 -7.18 -22.78
C ASP A 255 -15.09 -6.92 -21.29
N GLU A 256 -14.72 -5.68 -20.94
CA GLU A 256 -14.49 -5.23 -19.57
C GLU A 256 -15.63 -4.34 -19.09
N SER A 257 -16.05 -4.57 -17.85
CA SER A 257 -17.05 -3.76 -17.16
C SER A 257 -16.38 -2.54 -16.52
N ILE A 258 -16.97 -1.35 -16.70
CA ILE A 258 -16.47 -0.13 -16.06
C ILE A 258 -17.19 0.09 -14.73
N LEU A 259 -16.44 0.41 -13.67
CA LEU A 259 -17.01 0.80 -12.39
C LEU A 259 -17.70 2.17 -12.54
N ILE A 260 -19.03 2.22 -12.47
CA ILE A 260 -19.79 3.48 -12.54
C ILE A 260 -19.91 4.10 -11.15
N ILE A 261 -20.24 3.28 -10.15
CA ILE A 261 -20.45 3.73 -8.77
C ILE A 261 -19.50 2.95 -7.88
N LYS A 262 -18.55 3.67 -7.28
CA LYS A 262 -17.68 3.13 -6.24
C LYS A 262 -18.48 3.01 -4.95
N GLY A 263 -18.86 1.78 -4.62
CA GLY A 263 -19.58 1.40 -3.41
C GLY A 263 -18.66 0.73 -2.40
N TYR A 264 -19.23 -0.06 -1.51
CA TYR A 264 -18.46 -0.91 -0.61
C TYR A 264 -17.89 -2.11 -1.38
N GLU A 265 -16.59 -2.30 -1.26
CA GLU A 265 -15.89 -3.47 -1.80
C GLU A 265 -15.56 -4.40 -0.62
N PRO A 266 -15.98 -5.67 -0.66
CA PRO A 266 -15.71 -6.60 0.42
C PRO A 266 -14.20 -6.82 0.57
N PRO A 267 -13.70 -7.04 1.81
CA PRO A 267 -12.27 -7.27 2.05
C PRO A 267 -11.69 -8.43 1.23
N ILE A 268 -12.50 -9.44 0.94
CA ILE A 268 -12.18 -10.53 0.02
C ILE A 268 -13.12 -10.40 -1.18
N HIS A 269 -12.59 -10.07 -2.35
CA HIS A 269 -13.38 -9.92 -3.60
C HIS A 269 -12.77 -10.68 -4.78
N ASP A 270 -11.60 -11.28 -4.57
CA ASP A 270 -10.76 -11.95 -5.57
C ASP A 270 -10.62 -13.45 -5.30
N PHE A 271 -11.30 -13.98 -4.28
CA PHE A 271 -11.26 -15.40 -3.94
C PHE A 271 -12.27 -16.18 -4.78
N GLU A 272 -11.76 -16.98 -5.72
CA GLU A 272 -12.55 -17.86 -6.57
C GLU A 272 -11.92 -19.25 -6.64
N LEU A 273 -12.74 -20.28 -6.52
CA LEU A 273 -12.38 -21.69 -6.69
C LEU A 273 -13.15 -22.26 -7.88
N SER A 274 -12.49 -22.34 -9.03
CA SER A 274 -13.09 -22.89 -10.24
C SER A 274 -12.72 -24.37 -10.45
N ASN A 275 -13.64 -25.16 -11.04
CA ASN A 275 -13.34 -26.52 -11.50
C ASN A 275 -12.59 -26.52 -12.85
N GLU A 276 -12.28 -27.72 -13.39
CA GLU A 276 -11.62 -27.86 -14.70
C GLU A 276 -12.44 -27.31 -15.89
N LEU A 277 -13.76 -27.16 -15.72
CA LEU A 277 -14.67 -26.60 -16.72
C LEU A 277 -14.78 -25.07 -16.62
N GLY A 278 -14.21 -24.46 -15.57
CA GLY A 278 -14.30 -23.03 -15.28
C GLY A 278 -15.55 -22.62 -14.52
N ASP A 279 -16.31 -23.56 -13.96
CA ASP A 279 -17.46 -23.23 -13.10
C ASP A 279 -16.98 -22.84 -11.70
N ASP A 280 -17.48 -21.73 -11.17
CA ASP A 280 -17.22 -21.27 -9.80
C ASP A 280 -17.90 -22.20 -8.77
N MET A 281 -17.08 -22.80 -7.91
CA MET A 281 -17.47 -23.70 -6.82
C MET A 281 -17.25 -23.09 -5.43
N THR A 282 -16.93 -21.78 -5.35
CA THR A 282 -16.48 -21.14 -4.11
C THR A 282 -17.50 -21.26 -2.98
N HIS A 283 -18.76 -20.91 -3.25
CA HIS A 283 -19.83 -21.00 -2.26
C HIS A 283 -20.08 -22.44 -1.81
N GLU A 284 -20.16 -23.40 -2.74
CA GLU A 284 -20.39 -24.81 -2.42
C GLU A 284 -19.29 -25.38 -1.50
N ILE A 285 -18.04 -25.03 -1.77
CA ILE A 285 -16.91 -25.47 -0.96
C ILE A 285 -16.94 -24.78 0.41
N LEU A 286 -17.06 -23.46 0.45
CA LEU A 286 -16.97 -22.69 1.71
C LEU A 286 -18.14 -22.92 2.68
N GLU A 287 -19.32 -23.32 2.18
CA GLU A 287 -20.49 -23.64 3.01
C GLU A 287 -20.46 -25.05 3.62
N SER A 288 -19.47 -25.87 3.25
CA SER A 288 -19.31 -27.21 3.83
C SER A 288 -18.92 -27.17 5.32
N ASP A 289 -19.36 -28.17 6.09
CA ASP A 289 -19.17 -28.23 7.56
C ASP A 289 -17.71 -28.00 8.01
N ILE A 290 -16.75 -28.59 7.28
CA ILE A 290 -15.30 -28.44 7.52
C ILE A 290 -14.58 -28.42 6.17
N VAL A 291 -13.88 -27.32 5.90
CA VAL A 291 -13.06 -27.14 4.71
C VAL A 291 -11.60 -27.09 5.10
N PHE A 292 -10.77 -27.88 4.42
CA PHE A 292 -9.33 -27.75 4.51
C PHE A 292 -8.76 -27.42 3.13
N LEU A 293 -8.20 -26.21 3.00
CA LEU A 293 -7.54 -25.76 1.79
C LEU A 293 -6.02 -25.83 1.95
N LEU A 294 -5.37 -26.60 1.08
CA LEU A 294 -3.92 -26.62 0.94
C LEU A 294 -3.55 -25.84 -0.31
N VAL A 295 -3.00 -24.63 -0.13
CA VAL A 295 -2.58 -23.78 -1.25
C VAL A 295 -1.08 -23.93 -1.48
N ALA A 296 -0.70 -24.12 -2.73
CA ALA A 296 0.68 -24.18 -3.17
C ALA A 296 0.86 -23.28 -4.39
N TYR A 297 1.85 -22.39 -4.33
CA TYR A 297 2.13 -21.44 -5.41
C TYR A 297 2.52 -22.16 -6.71
N ASP A 298 3.40 -23.16 -6.61
CA ASP A 298 3.84 -24.00 -7.72
C ASP A 298 4.08 -25.43 -7.22
N LEU A 299 3.37 -26.41 -7.79
CA LEU A 299 3.44 -27.81 -7.37
C LEU A 299 4.79 -28.48 -7.69
N ASP A 300 5.48 -28.01 -8.72
CA ASP A 300 6.78 -28.53 -9.15
C ASP A 300 7.91 -27.94 -8.29
N GLU A 301 7.81 -26.68 -7.90
CA GLU A 301 8.77 -26.04 -6.99
C GLU A 301 8.51 -26.35 -5.51
N THR A 302 7.32 -26.83 -5.16
CA THR A 302 7.02 -27.04 -3.75
C THR A 302 7.85 -28.17 -3.15
N ASN A 303 8.40 -27.90 -1.97
CA ASN A 303 9.08 -28.90 -1.16
C ASN A 303 8.12 -30.02 -0.72
N ARG A 304 8.13 -31.13 -1.46
CA ARG A 304 7.32 -32.31 -1.21
C ARG A 304 7.51 -32.92 0.19
N LYS A 305 8.64 -32.68 0.86
CA LYS A 305 8.84 -33.12 2.25
C LYS A 305 8.11 -32.23 3.25
N ALA A 306 8.03 -30.92 3.00
CA ALA A 306 7.25 -30.00 3.82
C ALA A 306 5.73 -30.21 3.63
N MET A 307 5.30 -30.58 2.42
CA MET A 307 3.93 -30.97 2.10
C MET A 307 3.51 -32.34 2.63
N LYS A 308 4.46 -33.20 3.05
CA LYS A 308 4.14 -34.38 3.85
C LYS A 308 3.75 -33.94 5.25
N ILE A 309 2.60 -33.28 5.34
CA ILE A 309 1.94 -32.98 6.58
C ILE A 309 1.73 -34.32 7.30
N SER A 310 2.23 -34.40 8.52
CA SER A 310 1.96 -35.49 9.46
C SER A 310 0.49 -35.42 9.88
N TRP A 311 -0.41 -35.85 9.00
CA TRP A 311 -1.87 -35.90 9.18
C TRP A 311 -2.33 -36.99 10.15
N CYS A 312 -1.57 -37.27 11.21
CA CYS A 312 -1.96 -38.20 12.27
C CYS A 312 -1.34 -37.76 13.59
N ARG A 313 -2.03 -36.87 14.30
CA ARG A 313 -2.07 -36.89 15.76
C ARG A 313 -3.35 -36.25 16.27
#